data_AF-A0A9N8ZM18-F1
#
_entry.id   AF-A0A9N8ZM18-F1
#
_cell.length_a   1.000
_cell.length_b   1.000
_cell.length_c   1.000
_cell.angle_alpha   90.00
_cell.angle_beta   90.00
_cell.angle_gamma   90.00
#
_symmetry.space_group_name_H-M   'P 1'
#
loop_
_entity.id
_entity.type
_entity.pdbx_description
1 polymer ?
#
loop_
_entity_poly.entity_id
_entity_poly.type
_entity_poly.pdbx_seq_one_letter_code
_entity_poly.pdbx_strand_id
1 'polypeptide(L)'
;MSVNANSKVFIILSGNTFGVEAAQAIAGALKKKNTIKIVNASDIFTSRLREEIPSAVKAICDALEDKEQLEELNFSDNAFGPAGAEPMVDFLTKNRRLRVLKLNNNGLGVRGGILIGKALLAAADKNVSEGRTSSLRTIIAGRNRLEDGSSQALANAIAAHGTLTEVRIPQNGIRPDGIITLSKGLAVCKDLEILDLQDNTFTEKGSVNFAKALVEWPNLKVLNVGDCLLSTKGGITFAEALSLGHNKKLEKLNLQYNELDREAVEILATTISNHLKNLNSLELNGNKVNPKDISIRNVISALEENGNADALGELDDMEISDEEEEEELDEEETEPSVKGLEDRKVLIESKVESRIEIQKPEKHLIEVKSVQESETREIHKEDQETPSANSERQVKELTERISKDKVTESSINAEQKVVKPLTPAKLEEFKKAQENTGIIYLSCVPPFMKPSKIKHLLGQYGNIGRVYLAPEDPKARSRRKKYGGNKKKKYTEGWVEFLDKKVAKLIAKTLNAQPIGGNKRNYYHDDLWNIKYLAKFKWNNLTEQIAYEKAARTQRLQAEISQARRENKEYVKKVEKAKMIQSMEEKKEKKRKAAEVEMANLETFTEADVIEKKRKKIKQKSAEDGDNKKD
;
A
#
# COMPACT_ATOMS: atom_id res chain seq x y z
N MET A 1 -32.27 47.94 -10.12
CA MET A 1 -31.65 47.23 -8.98
C MET A 1 -30.30 46.71 -9.44
N SER A 2 -29.26 46.71 -8.59
CA SER A 2 -27.92 46.29 -9.00
C SER A 2 -27.86 44.77 -9.20
N VAL A 3 -27.42 44.32 -10.37
CA VAL A 3 -27.14 42.89 -10.63
C VAL A 3 -25.76 42.59 -10.06
N ASN A 4 -25.71 41.93 -8.90
CA ASN A 4 -24.46 41.57 -8.25
C ASN A 4 -23.77 40.43 -9.03
N ALA A 5 -22.96 40.80 -10.03
CA ALA A 5 -22.27 39.89 -10.94
C ALA A 5 -21.23 38.95 -10.30
N ASN A 6 -21.09 38.98 -8.97
CA ASN A 6 -20.10 38.22 -8.21
C ASN A 6 -20.70 37.04 -7.42
N SER A 7 -21.97 36.69 -7.65
CA SER A 7 -22.61 35.53 -7.03
C SER A 7 -21.98 34.22 -7.53
N LYS A 8 -21.03 33.65 -6.78
CA LYS A 8 -20.51 32.30 -7.03
C LYS A 8 -21.66 31.30 -7.10
N VAL A 9 -21.90 30.66 -8.25
CA VAL A 9 -22.91 29.60 -8.33
C VAL A 9 -22.27 28.29 -7.87
N PHE A 10 -22.56 27.95 -6.61
CA PHE A 10 -22.34 26.63 -6.04
C PHE A 10 -23.53 25.73 -6.40
N ILE A 11 -23.26 24.47 -6.73
CA ILE A 11 -24.28 23.44 -6.93
C ILE A 11 -23.93 22.28 -6.02
N ILE A 12 -24.78 22.02 -5.04
CA ILE A 12 -24.61 20.94 -4.05
C ILE A 12 -25.70 19.92 -4.32
N LEU A 13 -25.28 18.70 -4.66
CA LEU A 13 -26.13 17.56 -4.99
C LEU A 13 -25.97 16.43 -3.96
N SER A 14 -25.02 16.54 -3.03
CA SER A 14 -24.58 15.49 -2.11
C SER A 14 -25.64 15.06 -1.09
N GLY A 15 -25.60 13.79 -0.68
CA GLY A 15 -26.58 13.20 0.24
C GLY A 15 -27.92 12.88 -0.44
N ASN A 16 -27.88 12.54 -1.72
CA ASN A 16 -29.05 12.21 -2.54
C ASN A 16 -28.79 10.91 -3.32
N THR A 17 -29.77 10.44 -4.10
CA THR A 17 -29.60 9.23 -4.93
C THR A 17 -30.21 9.46 -6.31
N PHE A 18 -29.38 9.68 -7.32
CA PHE A 18 -29.83 9.93 -8.69
C PHE A 18 -29.71 8.70 -9.58
N GLY A 19 -30.78 8.37 -10.30
CA GLY A 19 -30.74 7.47 -11.46
C GLY A 19 -30.15 8.15 -12.70
N VAL A 20 -30.03 7.40 -13.79
CA VAL A 20 -29.44 7.89 -15.04
C VAL A 20 -30.25 9.06 -15.62
N GLU A 21 -31.58 8.96 -15.56
CA GLU A 21 -32.54 9.98 -16.04
C GLU A 21 -32.45 11.26 -15.21
N ALA A 22 -32.28 11.12 -13.89
CA ALA A 22 -32.11 12.26 -12.99
C ALA A 22 -30.75 12.95 -13.21
N ALA A 23 -29.67 12.18 -13.41
CA ALA A 23 -28.37 12.70 -13.77
C ALA A 23 -28.38 13.41 -15.14
N GLN A 24 -29.14 12.89 -16.12
CA GLN A 24 -29.37 13.53 -17.42
C GLN A 24 -30.18 14.83 -17.30
N ALA A 25 -31.22 14.86 -16.45
CA ALA A 25 -31.98 16.09 -16.17
C ALA A 25 -31.12 17.16 -15.50
N ILE A 26 -30.31 16.77 -14.51
CA ILE A 26 -29.31 17.63 -13.86
C ILE A 26 -28.30 18.14 -14.90
N ALA A 27 -27.75 17.27 -15.74
CA ALA A 27 -26.85 17.64 -16.84
C ALA A 27 -27.49 18.66 -17.80
N GLY A 28 -28.76 18.49 -18.17
CA GLY A 28 -29.53 19.44 -18.98
C GLY A 28 -29.71 20.81 -18.33
N ALA A 29 -29.73 20.89 -16.99
CA ALA A 29 -29.73 22.15 -16.24
C ALA A 29 -28.32 22.76 -16.12
N LEU A 30 -27.30 21.93 -15.84
CA LEU A 30 -25.88 22.33 -15.77
C LEU A 30 -25.41 22.96 -17.10
N LYS A 31 -25.76 22.35 -18.24
CA LYS A 31 -25.42 22.88 -19.57
C LYS A 31 -25.91 24.32 -19.78
N LYS A 32 -27.08 24.69 -19.23
CA LYS A 32 -27.67 26.04 -19.34
C LYS A 32 -27.07 27.10 -18.41
N LYS A 33 -26.17 26.73 -17.49
CA LYS A 33 -25.58 27.65 -16.49
C LYS A 33 -24.07 27.78 -16.74
N ASN A 34 -23.59 28.96 -17.13
CA ASN A 34 -22.17 29.19 -17.45
C ASN A 34 -21.36 29.83 -16.31
N THR A 35 -22.03 30.26 -15.24
CA THR A 35 -21.42 30.88 -14.04
C THR A 35 -21.18 29.89 -12.89
N ILE A 36 -21.24 28.57 -13.17
CA ILE A 36 -20.96 27.52 -12.20
C ILE A 36 -19.48 27.59 -11.81
N LYS A 37 -19.22 27.66 -10.49
CA LYS A 37 -17.86 27.66 -9.93
C LYS A 37 -17.53 26.41 -9.14
N ILE A 38 -18.50 25.84 -8.43
CA ILE A 38 -18.30 24.64 -7.62
C ILE A 38 -19.45 23.67 -7.87
N VAL A 39 -19.12 22.41 -8.15
CA VAL A 39 -20.07 21.29 -8.16
C VAL A 39 -19.67 20.28 -7.09
N ASN A 40 -20.49 20.16 -6.05
CA ASN A 40 -20.37 19.08 -5.08
C ASN A 40 -21.38 17.98 -5.41
N ALA A 41 -20.87 16.91 -6.00
CA ALA A 41 -21.56 15.68 -6.37
C ALA A 41 -20.99 14.47 -5.61
N SER A 42 -20.53 14.66 -4.36
CA SER A 42 -20.15 13.55 -3.47
C SER A 42 -21.37 12.84 -2.89
N ASP A 43 -21.30 11.51 -2.67
CA ASP A 43 -22.43 10.68 -2.21
C ASP A 43 -23.76 10.99 -2.92
N ILE A 44 -23.84 10.64 -4.22
CA ILE A 44 -25.02 10.82 -5.07
C ILE A 44 -25.51 9.54 -5.77
N PHE A 45 -24.74 8.45 -5.66
CA PHE A 45 -25.03 7.14 -6.25
C PHE A 45 -25.17 6.02 -5.20
N THR A 46 -25.42 6.38 -3.94
CA THR A 46 -25.76 5.47 -2.85
C THR A 46 -26.87 4.50 -3.30
N SER A 47 -26.71 3.20 -3.07
CA SER A 47 -27.63 2.13 -3.50
C SER A 47 -27.90 1.95 -5.02
N ARG A 48 -27.29 2.73 -5.93
CA ARG A 48 -27.44 2.52 -7.39
C ARG A 48 -26.68 1.29 -7.90
N LEU A 49 -27.09 0.80 -9.07
CA LEU A 49 -26.41 -0.31 -9.74
C LEU A 49 -25.09 0.18 -10.37
N ARG A 50 -24.05 -0.67 -10.36
CA ARG A 50 -22.71 -0.31 -10.88
C ARG A 50 -22.70 -0.04 -12.37
N GLU A 51 -23.68 -0.60 -13.07
CA GLU A 51 -23.92 -0.51 -14.50
C GLU A 51 -24.51 0.84 -14.89
N GLU A 52 -25.24 1.51 -13.99
CA GLU A 52 -25.84 2.83 -14.19
C GLU A 52 -24.86 3.98 -13.99
N ILE A 53 -23.95 3.81 -13.01
CA ILE A 53 -23.05 4.86 -12.53
C ILE A 53 -22.19 5.45 -13.68
N PRO A 54 -21.57 4.68 -14.59
CA PRO A 54 -20.82 5.25 -15.70
C PRO A 54 -21.65 6.17 -16.60
N SER A 55 -22.90 5.81 -16.92
CA SER A 55 -23.79 6.64 -17.74
C SER A 55 -24.22 7.92 -17.02
N ALA A 56 -24.48 7.84 -15.71
CA ALA A 56 -24.84 9.00 -14.89
C ALA A 56 -23.66 9.97 -14.68
N VAL A 57 -22.46 9.44 -14.40
CA VAL A 57 -21.22 10.24 -14.34
C VAL A 57 -20.93 10.89 -15.69
N LYS A 58 -21.07 10.15 -16.81
CA LYS A 58 -20.87 10.73 -18.15
C LYS A 58 -21.78 11.92 -18.40
N ALA A 59 -23.07 11.82 -18.09
CA ALA A 59 -24.01 12.92 -18.29
C ALA A 59 -23.57 14.19 -17.55
N ILE A 60 -23.10 14.06 -16.31
CA ILE A 60 -22.61 15.19 -15.50
C ILE A 60 -21.28 15.73 -16.07
N CYS A 61 -20.30 14.87 -16.38
CA CYS A 61 -19.02 15.27 -16.99
C CYS A 61 -19.20 15.99 -18.33
N ASP A 62 -20.05 15.46 -19.23
CA ASP A 62 -20.43 16.04 -20.52
C ASP A 62 -21.13 17.41 -20.38
N ALA A 63 -21.64 17.75 -19.19
CA ALA A 63 -22.27 19.03 -18.88
C ALA A 63 -21.33 20.07 -18.23
N LEU A 64 -20.16 19.62 -17.78
CA LEU A 64 -19.16 20.43 -17.09
C LEU A 64 -17.91 20.69 -17.92
N GLU A 65 -17.73 19.97 -19.04
CA GLU A 65 -16.58 20.07 -19.94
C GLU A 65 -16.28 21.52 -20.37
N ASP A 66 -17.23 22.20 -20.99
CA ASP A 66 -17.07 23.58 -21.50
C ASP A 66 -17.20 24.68 -20.43
N LYS A 67 -17.18 24.34 -19.13
CA LYS A 67 -17.44 25.30 -18.05
C LYS A 67 -16.17 26.05 -17.66
N GLU A 68 -15.94 27.18 -18.35
CA GLU A 68 -14.76 28.03 -18.16
C GLU A 68 -14.59 28.60 -16.73
N GLN A 69 -15.68 28.71 -15.97
CA GLN A 69 -15.65 29.22 -14.59
C GLN A 69 -15.57 28.11 -13.52
N LEU A 70 -15.54 26.84 -13.90
CA LEU A 70 -15.53 25.72 -12.95
C LEU A 70 -14.17 25.64 -12.21
N GLU A 71 -14.18 26.00 -10.93
CA GLU A 71 -13.01 25.99 -10.06
C GLU A 71 -12.91 24.67 -9.26
N GLU A 72 -14.02 24.11 -8.81
CA GLU A 72 -14.04 22.86 -8.01
C GLU A 72 -15.06 21.84 -8.52
N LEU A 73 -14.63 20.58 -8.56
CA LEU A 73 -15.48 19.40 -8.73
C LEU A 73 -15.17 18.39 -7.62
N ASN A 74 -16.19 18.09 -6.82
CA ASN A 74 -16.15 17.00 -5.84
C ASN A 74 -17.08 15.86 -6.27
N PHE A 75 -16.52 14.66 -6.39
CA PHE A 75 -17.21 13.43 -6.76
C PHE A 75 -16.98 12.31 -5.73
N SER A 76 -16.42 12.64 -4.56
CA SER A 76 -16.04 11.68 -3.50
C SER A 76 -17.20 10.79 -3.01
N ASP A 77 -16.88 9.68 -2.38
CA ASP A 77 -17.85 8.80 -1.70
C ASP A 77 -18.93 8.18 -2.62
N ASN A 78 -18.65 8.15 -3.93
CA ASN A 78 -19.47 7.45 -4.92
C ASN A 78 -18.77 6.15 -5.37
N ALA A 79 -19.47 5.01 -5.32
CA ALA A 79 -18.92 3.70 -5.65
C ALA A 79 -18.70 3.44 -7.16
N PHE A 80 -17.94 4.30 -7.83
CA PHE A 80 -17.58 4.27 -9.25
C PHE A 80 -16.93 2.95 -9.69
N GLY A 81 -16.07 2.39 -8.83
CA GLY A 81 -15.18 1.31 -9.22
C GLY A 81 -14.23 1.72 -10.36
N PRO A 82 -13.54 0.74 -10.98
CA PRO A 82 -12.66 1.02 -12.12
C PRO A 82 -13.35 1.49 -13.40
N ALA A 83 -14.66 1.28 -13.54
CA ALA A 83 -15.44 1.64 -14.73
C ALA A 83 -15.92 3.10 -14.69
N GLY A 84 -16.35 3.61 -13.53
CA GLY A 84 -16.81 4.99 -13.39
C GLY A 84 -15.71 6.05 -13.57
N ALA A 85 -14.44 5.65 -13.68
CA ALA A 85 -13.33 6.52 -14.06
C ALA A 85 -13.33 6.89 -15.55
N GLU A 86 -13.79 5.99 -16.44
CA GLU A 86 -13.71 6.18 -17.90
C GLU A 86 -14.53 7.39 -18.41
N PRO A 87 -15.77 7.62 -17.95
CA PRO A 87 -16.54 8.83 -18.27
C PRO A 87 -15.90 10.16 -17.87
N MET A 88 -14.94 10.15 -16.94
CA MET A 88 -14.28 11.35 -16.43
C MET A 88 -13.11 11.80 -17.32
N VAL A 89 -12.60 10.89 -18.17
CA VAL A 89 -11.37 11.11 -18.96
C VAL A 89 -11.51 12.30 -19.90
N ASP A 90 -12.60 12.37 -20.67
CA ASP A 90 -12.86 13.48 -21.60
C ASP A 90 -12.90 14.83 -20.85
N PHE A 91 -13.75 14.93 -19.84
CA PHE A 91 -13.91 16.13 -19.01
C PHE A 91 -12.57 16.59 -18.43
N LEU A 92 -11.79 15.70 -17.81
CA LEU A 92 -10.49 16.03 -17.23
C LEU A 92 -9.45 16.44 -18.30
N THR A 93 -9.54 15.88 -19.51
CA THR A 93 -8.61 16.14 -20.63
C THR A 93 -8.99 17.39 -21.45
N LYS A 94 -10.19 17.96 -21.26
CA LYS A 94 -10.68 19.16 -21.97
C LYS A 94 -10.90 20.36 -21.05
N ASN A 95 -11.47 20.18 -19.85
CA ASN A 95 -11.63 21.28 -18.89
C ASN A 95 -10.27 21.61 -18.25
N ARG A 96 -9.72 22.77 -18.61
CA ARG A 96 -8.40 23.25 -18.19
C ARG A 96 -8.47 24.43 -17.20
N ARG A 97 -9.63 24.63 -16.59
CA ARG A 97 -9.94 25.70 -15.61
C ARG A 97 -10.11 25.17 -14.19
N LEU A 98 -10.41 23.88 -14.05
CA LEU A 98 -10.51 23.17 -12.78
C LEU A 98 -9.26 23.41 -11.91
N ARG A 99 -9.50 23.85 -10.67
CA ARG A 99 -8.48 24.13 -9.65
C ARG A 99 -8.43 23.05 -8.58
N VAL A 100 -9.59 22.46 -8.26
CA VAL A 100 -9.77 21.50 -7.16
C VAL A 100 -10.51 20.27 -7.69
N LEU A 101 -9.84 19.11 -7.64
CA LEU A 101 -10.43 17.81 -7.99
C LEU A 101 -10.47 16.92 -6.73
N LYS A 102 -11.68 16.53 -6.31
CA LYS A 102 -11.90 15.65 -5.16
C LYS A 102 -12.58 14.35 -5.61
N LEU A 103 -11.86 13.25 -5.45
CA LEU A 103 -12.20 11.88 -5.83
C LEU A 103 -11.89 10.92 -4.65
N ASN A 104 -12.22 11.30 -3.41
CA ASN A 104 -11.95 10.45 -2.25
C ASN A 104 -12.93 9.26 -2.22
N ASN A 105 -12.50 8.07 -1.78
CA ASN A 105 -13.40 6.94 -1.51
C ASN A 105 -14.29 6.52 -2.71
N ASN A 106 -13.75 6.54 -3.93
CA ASN A 106 -14.49 6.15 -5.14
C ASN A 106 -14.26 4.69 -5.60
N GLY A 107 -13.27 4.01 -5.02
CA GLY A 107 -12.92 2.62 -5.37
C GLY A 107 -12.33 2.48 -6.78
N LEU A 108 -11.71 3.53 -7.33
CA LEU A 108 -11.17 3.60 -8.70
C LEU A 108 -10.24 2.42 -9.06
N GLY A 109 -9.49 1.90 -8.08
CA GLY A 109 -8.49 0.87 -8.27
C GLY A 109 -7.32 1.33 -9.16
N VAL A 110 -6.38 0.41 -9.40
CA VAL A 110 -5.23 0.60 -10.30
C VAL A 110 -5.64 1.13 -11.69
N ARG A 111 -6.67 0.54 -12.32
CA ARG A 111 -7.13 0.96 -13.67
C ARG A 111 -7.70 2.37 -13.66
N GLY A 112 -8.55 2.71 -12.69
CA GLY A 112 -9.08 4.07 -12.57
C GLY A 112 -7.97 5.09 -12.29
N GLY A 113 -7.03 4.77 -11.41
CA GLY A 113 -5.84 5.60 -11.15
C GLY A 113 -5.01 5.88 -12.40
N ILE A 114 -4.77 4.87 -13.25
CA ILE A 114 -4.08 5.04 -14.53
C ILE A 114 -4.86 5.95 -15.49
N LEU A 115 -6.19 5.80 -15.56
CA LEU A 115 -7.04 6.61 -16.43
C LEU A 115 -7.06 8.08 -16.00
N ILE A 116 -7.28 8.36 -14.72
CA ILE A 116 -7.26 9.73 -14.17
C ILE A 116 -5.88 10.36 -14.33
N GLY A 117 -4.79 9.63 -14.03
CA GLY A 117 -3.43 10.12 -14.23
C GLY A 117 -3.13 10.46 -15.71
N LYS A 118 -3.52 9.60 -16.65
CA LYS A 118 -3.35 9.88 -18.10
C LYS A 118 -4.19 11.06 -18.58
N ALA A 119 -5.43 11.20 -18.09
CA ALA A 119 -6.30 12.32 -18.44
C ALA A 119 -5.72 13.67 -17.97
N LEU A 120 -5.25 13.71 -16.72
CA LEU A 120 -4.58 14.88 -16.15
C LEU A 120 -3.27 15.21 -16.87
N LEU A 121 -2.43 14.21 -17.19
CA LEU A 121 -1.22 14.43 -17.98
C LEU A 121 -1.54 15.08 -19.34
N ALA A 122 -2.49 14.52 -20.09
CA ALA A 122 -2.93 15.07 -21.37
C ALA A 122 -3.58 16.47 -21.25
N ALA A 123 -4.16 16.81 -20.10
CA ALA A 123 -4.66 18.16 -19.80
C ALA A 123 -3.52 19.16 -19.56
N ALA A 124 -2.43 18.73 -18.92
CA ALA A 124 -1.22 19.53 -18.73
C ALA A 124 -0.48 19.75 -20.07
N ASP A 125 -0.29 18.69 -20.87
CA ASP A 125 0.30 18.77 -22.21
C ASP A 125 -0.44 19.78 -23.09
N LYS A 126 -1.79 19.77 -23.05
CA LYS A 126 -2.66 20.74 -23.74
C LYS A 126 -2.62 22.16 -23.16
N ASN A 127 -2.16 22.37 -21.93
CA ASN A 127 -1.91 23.71 -21.41
C ASN A 127 -0.56 24.22 -21.92
N VAL A 128 0.48 23.37 -21.87
CA VAL A 128 1.82 23.69 -22.42
C VAL A 128 1.73 24.02 -23.92
N SER A 129 0.98 23.24 -24.71
CA SER A 129 0.84 23.47 -26.17
C SER A 129 0.12 24.78 -26.55
N GLU A 130 -0.61 25.39 -25.62
CA GLU A 130 -1.24 26.72 -25.78
C GLU A 130 -0.49 27.83 -25.03
N GLY A 131 0.71 27.55 -24.49
CA GLY A 131 1.52 28.53 -23.75
C GLY A 131 0.95 28.91 -22.38
N ARG A 132 0.19 28.01 -21.74
CA ARG A 132 -0.55 28.27 -20.49
C ARG A 132 -0.03 27.41 -19.35
N THR A 133 0.00 27.96 -18.14
CA THR A 133 0.20 27.18 -16.92
C THR A 133 -1.08 26.43 -16.53
N SER A 134 -0.98 25.33 -15.78
CA SER A 134 -2.18 24.61 -15.34
C SER A 134 -2.92 25.35 -14.23
N SER A 135 -4.25 25.26 -14.26
CA SER A 135 -5.15 25.81 -13.25
C SER A 135 -5.22 24.97 -11.97
N LEU A 136 -4.79 23.70 -12.03
CA LEU A 136 -4.93 22.74 -10.93
C LEU A 136 -4.05 23.10 -9.72
N ARG A 137 -4.62 23.00 -8.53
CA ARG A 137 -4.01 23.34 -7.23
C ARG A 137 -4.20 22.26 -6.17
N THR A 138 -5.38 21.64 -6.13
CA THR A 138 -5.72 20.56 -5.19
C THR A 138 -6.09 19.27 -5.93
N ILE A 139 -5.45 18.16 -5.56
CA ILE A 139 -5.90 16.79 -5.89
C ILE A 139 -6.15 16.04 -4.58
N ILE A 140 -7.37 15.54 -4.37
CA ILE A 140 -7.71 14.61 -3.28
C ILE A 140 -8.22 13.32 -3.90
N ALA A 141 -7.52 12.21 -3.69
CA ALA A 141 -7.79 10.90 -4.30
C ALA A 141 -7.60 9.72 -3.32
N GLY A 142 -7.85 9.96 -2.02
CA GLY A 142 -7.75 8.94 -0.97
C GLY A 142 -8.71 7.75 -1.15
N ARG A 143 -8.47 6.67 -0.39
CA ARG A 143 -9.39 5.52 -0.22
C ARG A 143 -9.83 4.84 -1.52
N ASN A 144 -8.97 4.84 -2.54
CA ASN A 144 -9.29 4.38 -3.90
C ASN A 144 -8.67 3.04 -4.28
N ARG A 145 -7.74 2.50 -3.48
CA ARG A 145 -6.88 1.37 -3.85
C ARG A 145 -6.11 1.62 -5.16
N LEU A 146 -5.49 2.80 -5.25
CA LEU A 146 -4.68 3.17 -6.41
C LEU A 146 -3.48 2.22 -6.59
N GLU A 147 -2.86 1.78 -5.50
CA GLU A 147 -1.75 0.81 -5.43
C GLU A 147 -0.55 1.17 -6.37
N ASP A 148 0.54 0.38 -6.33
CA ASP A 148 1.76 0.70 -7.09
C ASP A 148 1.53 0.81 -8.61
N GLY A 149 0.61 0.00 -9.14
CA GLY A 149 0.34 -0.09 -10.58
C GLY A 149 -0.16 1.21 -11.23
N SER A 150 -0.68 2.16 -10.46
CA SER A 150 -1.07 3.49 -10.97
C SER A 150 -0.08 4.61 -10.62
N SER A 151 0.87 4.36 -9.71
CA SER A 151 1.77 5.38 -9.16
C SER A 151 2.61 6.08 -10.23
N GLN A 152 3.01 5.39 -11.31
CA GLN A 152 3.73 6.02 -12.43
C GLN A 152 2.86 7.01 -13.23
N ALA A 153 1.58 6.68 -13.46
CA ALA A 153 0.66 7.59 -14.16
C ALA A 153 0.34 8.82 -13.30
N LEU A 154 0.17 8.62 -11.99
CA LEU A 154 -0.05 9.69 -11.01
C LEU A 154 1.19 10.57 -10.86
N ALA A 155 2.40 9.99 -10.75
CA ALA A 155 3.65 10.74 -10.64
C ALA A 155 3.89 11.64 -11.87
N ASN A 156 3.66 11.12 -13.08
CA ASN A 156 3.78 11.91 -14.31
C ASN A 156 2.75 13.05 -14.34
N ALA A 157 1.49 12.78 -13.94
CA ALA A 157 0.44 13.78 -13.89
C ALA A 157 0.71 14.88 -12.85
N ILE A 158 1.27 14.53 -11.69
CA ILE A 158 1.68 15.46 -10.63
C ILE A 158 2.88 16.31 -11.09
N ALA A 159 3.90 15.70 -11.71
CA ALA A 159 5.05 16.41 -12.24
C ALA A 159 4.67 17.45 -13.33
N ALA A 160 3.76 17.09 -14.24
CA ALA A 160 3.22 18.00 -15.24
C ALA A 160 2.31 19.10 -14.62
N HIS A 161 1.94 18.94 -13.35
CA HIS A 161 1.19 19.88 -12.52
C HIS A 161 2.06 20.47 -11.39
N GLY A 162 3.27 20.95 -11.71
CA GLY A 162 4.17 21.61 -10.76
C GLY A 162 3.57 22.78 -9.96
N THR A 163 2.41 23.32 -10.37
CA THR A 163 1.63 24.34 -9.65
C THR A 163 0.75 23.80 -8.51
N LEU A 164 0.78 22.50 -8.18
CA LEU A 164 -0.01 21.90 -7.11
C LEU A 164 0.42 22.43 -5.73
N THR A 165 -0.57 22.86 -4.95
CA THR A 165 -0.43 23.35 -3.56
C THR A 165 -0.94 22.34 -2.54
N GLU A 166 -1.83 21.42 -2.93
CA GLU A 166 -2.38 20.38 -2.05
C GLU A 166 -2.50 19.04 -2.79
N VAL A 167 -1.91 17.98 -2.23
CA VAL A 167 -2.03 16.60 -2.74
C VAL A 167 -2.36 15.66 -1.58
N ARG A 168 -3.51 14.99 -1.66
CA ARG A 168 -3.94 13.99 -0.67
C ARG A 168 -4.26 12.65 -1.33
N ILE A 169 -3.49 11.61 -1.02
CA ILE A 169 -3.64 10.24 -1.54
C ILE A 169 -3.67 9.18 -0.40
N PRO A 170 -4.27 9.43 0.79
CA PRO A 170 -4.21 8.49 1.91
C PRO A 170 -5.02 7.19 1.67
N GLN A 171 -4.74 6.15 2.45
CA GLN A 171 -5.48 4.87 2.46
C GLN A 171 -5.59 4.21 1.07
N ASN A 172 -4.49 4.20 0.30
CA ASN A 172 -4.49 3.74 -1.09
C ASN A 172 -3.74 2.44 -1.34
N GLY A 173 -3.14 1.84 -0.30
CA GLY A 173 -2.39 0.59 -0.42
C GLY A 173 -1.17 0.68 -1.33
N ILE A 174 -0.65 1.89 -1.54
CA ILE A 174 0.61 2.13 -2.25
C ILE A 174 1.75 1.60 -1.36
N ARG A 175 2.73 0.96 -1.98
CA ARG A 175 3.84 0.24 -1.35
C ARG A 175 5.17 0.93 -1.69
N PRO A 176 6.35 0.44 -1.23
CA PRO A 176 7.58 1.22 -1.29
C PRO A 176 7.96 1.67 -2.70
N ASP A 177 7.74 0.84 -3.72
CA ASP A 177 8.05 1.18 -5.11
C ASP A 177 7.09 2.23 -5.69
N GLY A 178 5.80 2.16 -5.34
CA GLY A 178 4.84 3.22 -5.65
C GLY A 178 5.17 4.55 -4.96
N ILE A 179 5.59 4.53 -3.69
CA ILE A 179 6.03 5.71 -2.94
C ILE A 179 7.30 6.34 -3.56
N ILE A 180 8.31 5.54 -3.90
CA ILE A 180 9.51 6.01 -4.63
C ILE A 180 9.11 6.70 -5.95
N THR A 181 8.10 6.17 -6.62
CA THR A 181 7.61 6.69 -7.90
C THR A 181 6.85 8.00 -7.72
N LEU A 182 5.93 8.09 -6.76
CA LEU A 182 5.21 9.32 -6.42
C LEU A 182 6.15 10.43 -5.92
N SER A 183 7.14 10.10 -5.09
CA SER A 183 8.11 11.07 -4.55
C SER A 183 8.83 11.85 -5.65
N LYS A 184 9.20 11.17 -6.76
CA LYS A 184 9.82 11.80 -7.93
C LYS A 184 8.89 12.78 -8.65
N GLY A 185 7.59 12.51 -8.67
CA GLY A 185 6.59 13.44 -9.23
C GLY A 185 6.35 14.63 -8.32
N LEU A 186 6.14 14.37 -7.02
CA LEU A 186 5.91 15.39 -6.00
C LEU A 186 7.10 16.36 -5.83
N ALA A 187 8.34 15.89 -6.01
CA ALA A 187 9.55 16.73 -5.95
C ALA A 187 9.57 17.90 -6.96
N VAL A 188 8.72 17.87 -7.99
CA VAL A 188 8.56 18.97 -8.96
C VAL A 188 7.67 20.10 -8.42
N CYS A 189 6.74 19.79 -7.52
CA CYS A 189 5.75 20.73 -6.97
C CYS A 189 6.34 21.62 -5.86
N LYS A 190 7.13 22.64 -6.23
CA LYS A 190 7.79 23.55 -5.26
C LYS A 190 6.80 24.41 -4.45
N ASP A 191 5.60 24.60 -4.96
CA ASP A 191 4.50 25.35 -4.32
C ASP A 191 3.63 24.49 -3.38
N LEU A 192 4.01 23.22 -3.12
CA LEU A 192 3.25 22.30 -2.28
C LEU A 192 3.21 22.78 -0.82
N GLU A 193 2.00 23.09 -0.33
CA GLU A 193 1.73 23.51 1.04
C GLU A 193 1.15 22.35 1.90
N ILE A 194 0.40 21.43 1.28
CA ILE A 194 -0.26 20.32 1.98
C ILE A 194 0.04 19.00 1.25
N LEU A 195 0.65 18.05 1.97
CA LEU A 195 0.87 16.69 1.50
C LEU A 195 0.32 15.67 2.50
N ASP A 196 -0.52 14.76 2.02
CA ASP A 196 -1.19 13.75 2.83
C ASP A 196 -1.12 12.38 2.15
N LEU A 197 -0.34 11.47 2.72
CA LEU A 197 -0.07 10.13 2.21
C LEU A 197 -0.34 9.02 3.25
N GLN A 198 -1.07 9.34 4.32
CA GLN A 198 -1.39 8.44 5.45
C GLN A 198 -1.86 7.04 5.00
N ASP A 199 -1.51 5.98 5.74
CA ASP A 199 -1.88 4.58 5.41
C ASP A 199 -1.52 4.21 3.95
N ASN A 200 -0.24 4.38 3.64
CA ASN A 200 0.45 3.76 2.51
C ASN A 200 1.80 3.23 3.01
N THR A 201 2.24 2.07 2.53
CA THR A 201 3.41 1.37 3.09
C THR A 201 4.73 1.90 2.53
N PHE A 202 5.48 2.70 3.30
CA PHE A 202 6.77 3.28 2.90
C PHE A 202 7.93 2.30 3.10
N THR A 203 8.15 1.80 4.32
CA THR A 203 9.36 1.07 4.77
C THR A 203 10.68 1.82 4.53
N GLU A 204 11.81 1.29 5.04
CA GLU A 204 13.17 1.83 4.84
C GLU A 204 13.43 2.32 3.40
N LYS A 205 13.02 1.53 2.39
CA LYS A 205 13.25 1.85 0.97
C LYS A 205 12.42 3.05 0.48
N GLY A 206 11.16 3.16 0.90
CA GLY A 206 10.28 4.27 0.54
C GLY A 206 10.68 5.54 1.26
N SER A 207 10.87 5.46 2.58
CA SER A 207 11.24 6.58 3.46
C SER A 207 12.53 7.28 3.02
N VAL A 208 13.59 6.52 2.72
CA VAL A 208 14.89 7.09 2.27
C VAL A 208 14.77 7.80 0.91
N ASN A 209 13.80 7.45 0.06
CA ASN A 209 13.53 8.16 -1.20
C ASN A 209 12.56 9.34 -1.02
N PHE A 210 11.60 9.24 -0.09
CA PHE A 210 10.70 10.32 0.26
C PHE A 210 11.44 11.47 0.95
N ALA A 211 12.36 11.16 1.87
CA ALA A 211 13.26 12.12 2.52
C ALA A 211 14.07 12.96 1.51
N LYS A 212 14.46 12.38 0.37
CA LYS A 212 15.13 13.10 -0.74
C LYS A 212 14.21 14.04 -1.53
N ALA A 213 12.89 13.82 -1.47
CA ALA A 213 11.90 14.74 -2.05
C ALA A 213 11.44 15.81 -1.04
N LEU A 214 11.51 15.52 0.27
CA LEU A 214 11.06 16.41 1.35
C LEU A 214 11.73 17.79 1.33
N VAL A 215 13.03 17.83 1.02
CA VAL A 215 13.81 19.07 0.88
C VAL A 215 13.35 19.99 -0.27
N GLU A 216 12.50 19.49 -1.18
CA GLU A 216 12.04 20.22 -2.38
C GLU A 216 10.75 21.02 -2.14
N TRP A 217 10.19 20.99 -0.93
CA TRP A 217 8.92 21.64 -0.56
C TRP A 217 9.11 22.76 0.48
N PRO A 218 9.74 23.90 0.13
CA PRO A 218 9.99 25.02 1.06
C PRO A 218 8.71 25.77 1.48
N ASN A 219 7.58 25.46 0.85
CA ASN A 219 6.26 26.03 1.16
C ASN A 219 5.39 25.12 2.04
N LEU A 220 5.86 23.93 2.40
CA LEU A 220 5.09 22.91 3.12
C LEU A 220 4.66 23.39 4.51
N LYS A 221 3.35 23.34 4.77
CA LYS A 221 2.68 23.67 6.04
C LYS A 221 2.12 22.44 6.72
N VAL A 222 1.57 21.49 5.95
CA VAL A 222 0.97 20.26 6.48
C VAL A 222 1.60 19.05 5.83
N LEU A 223 2.18 18.16 6.64
CA LEU A 223 2.68 16.87 6.22
C LEU A 223 2.02 15.76 7.04
N ASN A 224 1.15 14.97 6.43
CA ASN A 224 0.58 13.77 7.03
C ASN A 224 1.20 12.52 6.40
N VAL A 225 2.01 11.82 7.18
CA VAL A 225 2.56 10.50 6.87
C VAL A 225 2.33 9.53 8.04
N GLY A 226 1.22 9.68 8.78
CA GLY A 226 0.79 8.71 9.79
C GLY A 226 0.48 7.33 9.18
N ASP A 227 0.59 6.27 9.97
CA ASP A 227 0.34 4.87 9.56
C ASP A 227 1.19 4.39 8.37
N CYS A 228 2.25 5.12 8.01
CA CYS A 228 3.02 4.86 6.79
C CYS A 228 4.06 3.73 6.94
N LEU A 229 4.30 3.24 8.15
CA LEU A 229 5.37 2.27 8.45
C LEU A 229 6.71 2.75 7.86
N LEU A 230 7.15 3.97 8.23
CA LEU A 230 8.42 4.54 7.76
C LEU A 230 9.63 3.62 8.05
N SER A 231 9.51 2.78 9.08
CA SER A 231 10.55 1.96 9.72
C SER A 231 11.61 2.79 10.43
N THR A 232 12.19 2.23 11.50
CA THR A 232 13.10 2.94 12.40
C THR A 232 14.21 3.72 11.68
N LYS A 233 14.98 3.07 10.79
CA LYS A 233 15.99 3.74 9.97
C LYS A 233 15.41 4.78 9.00
N GLY A 234 14.25 4.48 8.41
CA GLY A 234 13.57 5.39 7.49
C GLY A 234 13.07 6.65 8.20
N GLY A 235 12.66 6.50 9.46
CA GLY A 235 12.35 7.55 10.41
C GLY A 235 13.56 8.42 10.77
N ILE A 236 14.71 7.81 11.07
CA ILE A 236 15.98 8.53 11.28
C ILE A 236 16.30 9.38 10.03
N THR A 237 16.32 8.78 8.83
CA THR A 237 16.61 9.54 7.59
C THR A 237 15.53 10.58 7.23
N PHE A 238 14.29 10.39 7.64
CA PHE A 238 13.24 11.40 7.53
C PHE A 238 13.50 12.59 8.47
N ALA A 239 13.90 12.32 9.72
CA ALA A 239 14.26 13.34 10.69
C ALA A 239 15.53 14.10 10.26
N GLU A 240 16.56 13.41 9.75
CA GLU A 240 17.76 14.00 9.14
C GLU A 240 17.42 14.93 7.94
N ALA A 241 16.40 14.58 7.15
CA ALA A 241 15.97 15.44 6.04
C ALA A 241 15.20 16.69 6.51
N LEU A 242 14.43 16.60 7.60
CA LEU A 242 13.85 17.78 8.25
C LEU A 242 14.92 18.65 8.94
N SER A 243 15.98 18.04 9.49
CA SER A 243 17.07 18.75 10.15
C SER A 243 17.96 19.56 9.20
N LEU A 244 17.80 19.42 7.87
CA LEU A 244 18.34 20.35 6.88
C LEU A 244 17.60 21.71 6.87
N GLY A 245 16.45 21.82 7.52
CA GLY A 245 15.73 23.08 7.70
C GLY A 245 15.13 23.66 6.42
N HIS A 246 14.82 22.85 5.41
CA HIS A 246 14.16 23.31 4.18
C HIS A 246 12.69 23.68 4.42
N ASN A 247 11.97 22.91 5.24
CA ASN A 247 10.52 23.00 5.43
C ASN A 247 10.11 23.96 6.57
N LYS A 248 10.73 25.15 6.67
CA LYS A 248 10.55 26.08 7.82
C LYS A 248 9.13 26.60 8.05
N LYS A 249 8.22 26.41 7.08
CA LYS A 249 6.81 26.80 7.18
C LYS A 249 5.91 25.71 7.77
N LEU A 250 6.47 24.57 8.18
CA LEU A 250 5.69 23.43 8.66
C LEU A 250 4.91 23.81 9.93
N GLU A 251 3.59 23.81 9.81
CA GLU A 251 2.61 24.10 10.85
C GLU A 251 2.11 22.80 11.51
N LYS A 252 1.96 21.72 10.73
CA LYS A 252 1.43 20.43 11.19
C LYS A 252 2.21 19.25 10.62
N LEU A 253 2.60 18.32 11.50
CA LEU A 253 3.35 17.12 11.18
C LEU A 253 2.72 15.90 11.86
N ASN A 254 2.10 15.01 11.08
CA ASN A 254 1.65 13.71 11.59
C ASN A 254 2.65 12.61 11.20
N LEU A 255 3.18 11.96 12.24
CA LEU A 255 4.15 10.88 12.21
C LEU A 255 3.69 9.65 13.00
N GLN A 256 2.39 9.52 13.30
CA GLN A 256 1.84 8.38 14.08
C GLN A 256 2.14 7.02 13.44
N TYR A 257 2.27 5.97 14.26
CA TYR A 257 2.36 4.57 13.81
C TYR A 257 3.44 4.29 12.72
N ASN A 258 4.66 4.82 12.93
CA ASN A 258 5.73 4.80 11.92
C ASN A 258 6.99 4.02 12.30
N GLU A 259 7.00 3.38 13.48
CA GLU A 259 8.17 2.67 14.04
C GLU A 259 9.39 3.57 14.34
N LEU A 260 9.18 4.88 14.55
CA LEU A 260 10.23 5.81 14.99
C LEU A 260 10.78 5.39 16.35
N ASP A 261 12.09 5.52 16.55
CA ASP A 261 12.78 5.24 17.81
C ASP A 261 13.32 6.51 18.49
N ARG A 262 14.02 6.31 19.60
CA ARG A 262 14.64 7.37 20.40
C ARG A 262 15.69 8.19 19.61
N GLU A 263 16.41 7.58 18.66
CA GLU A 263 17.35 8.33 17.79
C GLU A 263 16.57 9.25 16.84
N ALA A 264 15.50 8.77 16.20
CA ALA A 264 14.65 9.60 15.36
C ALA A 264 13.96 10.74 16.14
N VAL A 265 13.45 10.47 17.35
CA VAL A 265 12.75 11.48 18.17
C VAL A 265 13.70 12.55 18.73
N GLU A 266 14.92 12.20 19.12
CA GLU A 266 15.96 13.18 19.52
C GLU A 266 16.35 14.12 18.35
N ILE A 267 16.45 13.58 17.12
CA ILE A 267 16.69 14.39 15.92
C ILE A 267 15.49 15.30 15.64
N LEU A 268 14.26 14.84 15.84
CA LEU A 268 13.06 15.68 15.72
C LEU A 268 13.04 16.80 16.76
N ALA A 269 13.35 16.53 18.04
CA ALA A 269 13.43 17.55 19.09
C ALA A 269 14.40 18.68 18.73
N THR A 270 15.64 18.32 18.38
CA THR A 270 16.65 19.30 17.95
C THR A 270 16.25 20.05 16.67
N THR A 271 15.53 19.41 15.76
CA THR A 271 14.99 20.03 14.54
C THR A 271 13.85 21.02 14.84
N ILE A 272 13.03 20.77 15.86
CA ILE A 272 11.96 21.68 16.31
C ILE A 272 12.54 22.95 16.93
N SER A 273 13.54 22.84 17.81
CA SER A 273 14.23 24.01 18.39
C SER A 273 15.02 24.82 17.36
N ASN A 274 15.56 24.20 16.29
CA ASN A 274 16.37 24.91 15.29
C ASN A 274 15.59 25.44 14.08
N HIS A 275 14.55 24.73 13.60
CA HIS A 275 13.99 24.97 12.26
C HIS A 275 12.46 25.00 12.17
N LEU A 276 11.72 24.21 12.94
CA LEU A 276 10.26 24.10 12.83
C LEU A 276 9.51 25.04 13.77
N LYS A 277 9.89 26.33 13.77
CA LYS A 277 9.35 27.36 14.68
C LYS A 277 7.84 27.62 14.54
N ASN A 278 7.23 27.23 13.44
CA ASN A 278 5.79 27.40 13.18
C ASN A 278 4.93 26.18 13.62
N LEU A 279 5.55 25.11 14.10
CA LEU A 279 4.89 23.82 14.34
C LEU A 279 3.92 23.91 15.53
N ASN A 280 2.63 23.81 15.24
CA ASN A 280 1.50 23.92 16.17
C ASN A 280 0.65 22.63 16.27
N SER A 281 1.08 21.56 15.60
CA SER A 281 0.51 20.22 15.75
C SER A 281 1.56 19.18 15.35
N LEU A 282 1.91 18.31 16.28
CA LEU A 282 2.88 17.23 16.14
C LEU A 282 2.28 15.95 16.69
N GLU A 283 2.02 14.98 15.82
CA GLU A 283 1.41 13.71 16.20
C GLU A 283 2.47 12.60 16.21
N LEU A 284 2.77 12.04 17.39
CA LEU A 284 3.81 11.01 17.57
C LEU A 284 3.28 9.66 18.08
N ASN A 285 1.98 9.52 18.40
CA ASN A 285 1.39 8.30 18.94
C ASN A 285 1.73 7.01 18.15
N GLY A 286 1.81 5.86 18.81
CA GLY A 286 2.08 4.57 18.15
C GLY A 286 3.51 4.37 17.64
N ASN A 287 4.48 5.16 18.12
CA ASN A 287 5.90 4.98 17.81
C ASN A 287 6.66 4.26 18.94
N LYS A 288 7.90 3.83 18.66
CA LYS A 288 8.69 2.92 19.51
C LYS A 288 9.60 3.69 20.47
N VAL A 289 8.97 4.51 21.32
CA VAL A 289 9.63 5.30 22.37
C VAL A 289 8.73 5.31 23.60
N ASN A 290 9.27 5.05 24.79
CA ASN A 290 8.53 5.24 26.04
C ASN A 290 8.05 6.70 26.16
N PRO A 291 6.75 6.98 26.40
CA PRO A 291 6.22 8.34 26.58
C PRO A 291 6.94 9.19 27.64
N LYS A 292 7.63 8.56 28.61
CA LYS A 292 8.38 9.22 29.69
C LYS A 292 9.85 9.51 29.35
N ASP A 293 10.36 9.01 28.23
CA ASP A 293 11.78 9.11 27.85
C ASP A 293 12.23 10.58 27.69
N ILE A 294 13.52 10.81 27.92
CA ILE A 294 14.12 12.14 27.80
C ILE A 294 13.95 12.75 26.40
N SER A 295 13.91 11.95 25.32
CA SER A 295 13.68 12.47 23.95
C SER A 295 12.27 13.05 23.77
N ILE A 296 11.24 12.49 24.42
CA ILE A 296 9.88 13.06 24.43
C ILE A 296 9.86 14.36 25.24
N ARG A 297 10.56 14.42 26.38
CA ARG A 297 10.73 15.66 27.17
C ARG A 297 11.46 16.75 26.37
N ASN A 298 12.47 16.36 25.59
CA ASN A 298 13.19 17.26 24.67
C ASN A 298 12.26 17.79 23.56
N VAL A 299 11.34 16.97 23.01
CA VAL A 299 10.30 17.44 22.08
C VAL A 299 9.36 18.44 22.74
N ILE A 300 8.89 18.18 23.97
CA ILE A 300 8.01 19.10 24.72
C ILE A 300 8.74 20.44 24.95
N SER A 301 9.95 20.42 25.49
CA SER A 301 10.76 21.63 25.70
C SER A 301 11.00 22.41 24.40
N ALA A 302 11.23 21.73 23.28
CA ALA A 302 11.41 22.36 21.97
C ALA A 302 10.13 23.02 21.43
N LEU A 303 8.95 22.50 21.78
CA LEU A 303 7.65 23.10 21.45
C LEU A 303 7.32 24.27 22.38
N GLU A 304 7.63 24.17 23.67
CA GLU A 304 7.52 25.27 24.65
C GLU A 304 8.42 26.46 24.29
N GLU A 305 9.68 26.22 23.89
CA GLU A 305 10.60 27.23 23.34
C GLU A 305 10.03 27.96 22.11
N ASN A 306 9.13 27.31 21.37
CA ASN A 306 8.47 27.85 20.18
C ASN A 306 7.13 28.54 20.52
N GLY A 307 6.71 28.54 21.79
CA GLY A 307 5.42 29.09 22.23
C GLY A 307 4.21 28.18 21.97
N ASN A 308 4.43 26.91 21.62
CA ASN A 308 3.42 25.96 21.15
C ASN A 308 3.33 24.74 22.08
N ALA A 309 3.26 24.94 23.39
CA ALA A 309 3.28 23.87 24.41
C ALA A 309 2.22 22.77 24.14
N ASP A 310 0.98 23.15 23.83
CA ASP A 310 -0.15 22.24 23.57
C ASP A 310 -0.11 21.58 22.17
N ALA A 311 0.99 21.69 21.41
CA ALA A 311 1.07 21.17 20.04
C ALA A 311 1.33 19.66 19.94
N LEU A 312 1.78 19.00 21.01
CA LEU A 312 2.03 17.56 21.01
C LEU A 312 0.74 16.78 21.24
N GLY A 313 0.40 15.87 20.32
CA GLY A 313 -0.76 14.98 20.44
C GLY A 313 -0.61 13.90 21.52
N GLU A 314 -1.70 13.18 21.79
CA GLU A 314 -1.78 12.08 22.77
C GLU A 314 -0.73 10.98 22.50
N LEU A 315 -0.25 10.30 23.55
CA LEU A 315 0.83 9.29 23.47
C LEU A 315 0.42 7.93 24.08
N ASP A 316 -0.88 7.64 24.11
CA ASP A 316 -1.46 6.52 24.86
C ASP A 316 -1.22 5.13 24.23
N ASP A 317 -0.96 5.07 22.92
CA ASP A 317 -0.75 3.81 22.15
C ASP A 317 0.72 3.54 21.78
N MET A 318 1.69 4.24 22.39
CA MET A 318 3.12 4.12 22.06
C MET A 318 3.63 2.66 22.21
N GLU A 319 4.41 2.20 21.23
CA GLU A 319 4.97 0.84 21.19
C GLU A 319 6.21 0.72 22.10
N ILE A 320 5.99 0.71 23.42
CA ILE A 320 7.05 0.41 24.40
C ILE A 320 7.64 -0.98 24.09
N SER A 321 8.97 -1.05 23.99
CA SER A 321 9.64 -2.31 23.68
C SER A 321 9.51 -3.33 24.83
N ASP A 322 9.52 -4.62 24.48
CA ASP A 322 9.53 -5.76 25.42
C ASP A 322 10.79 -5.75 26.35
N GLU A 323 11.68 -4.76 26.21
CA GLU A 323 12.96 -4.57 26.90
C GLU A 323 12.96 -3.28 27.76
N GLU A 324 12.41 -2.16 27.29
CA GLU A 324 12.22 -0.92 28.08
C GLU A 324 11.21 -1.05 29.23
N GLU A 325 10.25 -1.99 29.14
CA GLU A 325 9.38 -2.36 30.28
C GLU A 325 10.15 -2.87 31.53
N GLU A 326 11.45 -3.19 31.42
CA GLU A 326 12.26 -3.73 32.51
C GLU A 326 13.17 -2.70 33.21
N GLU A 327 13.22 -1.43 32.75
CA GLU A 327 14.06 -0.37 33.33
C GLU A 327 13.31 0.58 34.30
N GLU A 328 11.97 0.59 34.34
CA GLU A 328 11.13 1.46 35.21
C GLU A 328 11.21 1.17 36.74
N LEU A 329 12.31 0.61 37.26
CA LEU A 329 12.42 0.20 38.67
C LEU A 329 13.58 0.80 39.49
N ASP A 330 14.61 1.39 38.86
CA ASP A 330 15.86 1.75 39.56
C ASP A 330 16.42 3.19 39.28
N GLU A 331 15.74 4.06 38.51
CA GLU A 331 16.23 5.43 38.23
C GLU A 331 15.64 6.51 39.17
N GLU A 332 16.46 7.00 40.10
CA GLU A 332 16.22 8.27 40.83
C GLU A 332 16.58 9.50 39.95
N GLU A 333 16.01 10.66 40.27
CA GLU A 333 16.06 11.86 39.42
C GLU A 333 17.46 12.49 39.30
N THR A 334 17.92 12.75 38.07
CA THR A 334 19.07 13.64 37.80
C THR A 334 18.76 14.64 36.69
N GLU A 335 18.84 15.94 36.99
CA GLU A 335 18.64 17.00 35.99
C GLU A 335 19.83 17.08 35.00
N PRO A 336 19.58 17.26 33.69
CA PRO A 336 20.63 17.38 32.69
C PRO A 336 21.21 18.79 32.61
N SER A 337 22.55 18.91 32.57
CA SER A 337 23.23 20.19 32.38
C SER A 337 23.30 20.61 30.91
N VAL A 338 22.94 21.87 30.62
CA VAL A 338 22.68 22.44 29.28
C VAL A 338 23.89 22.45 28.32
N LYS A 339 25.08 22.02 28.75
CA LYS A 339 26.36 22.28 28.06
C LYS A 339 26.84 21.21 27.06
N GLY A 340 26.02 20.20 26.77
CA GLY A 340 26.36 19.08 25.88
C GLY A 340 25.69 19.11 24.49
N LEU A 341 24.92 20.16 24.18
CA LEU A 341 24.06 20.22 22.98
C LEU A 341 24.81 20.80 21.76
N GLU A 342 25.58 21.89 21.94
CA GLU A 342 26.40 22.48 20.87
C GLU A 342 27.38 21.49 20.23
N ASP A 343 28.12 20.71 21.02
CA ASP A 343 29.12 19.77 20.49
C ASP A 343 28.49 18.61 19.71
N ARG A 344 27.26 18.22 20.04
CA ARG A 344 26.48 17.23 19.26
C ARG A 344 25.99 17.82 17.94
N LYS A 345 25.61 19.09 17.89
CA LYS A 345 25.04 19.75 16.72
C LYS A 345 25.98 19.68 15.50
N VAL A 346 27.25 20.05 15.69
CA VAL A 346 28.28 20.02 14.63
C VAL A 346 28.55 18.59 14.12
N LEU A 347 28.45 17.59 15.00
CA LEU A 347 28.62 16.18 14.65
C LEU A 347 27.41 15.57 13.90
N ILE A 348 26.22 16.16 14.05
CA ILE A 348 25.02 15.78 13.30
C ILE A 348 25.03 16.45 11.92
N GLU A 349 25.24 17.78 11.85
CA GLU A 349 25.29 18.53 10.58
C GLU A 349 26.27 17.88 9.58
N SER A 350 27.49 17.55 10.01
CA SER A 350 28.51 16.87 9.19
C SER A 350 28.20 15.41 8.83
N LYS A 351 27.36 14.70 9.61
CA LYS A 351 26.85 13.36 9.26
C LYS A 351 25.70 13.41 8.25
N VAL A 352 24.84 14.42 8.33
CA VAL A 352 23.70 14.57 7.42
C VAL A 352 24.19 14.95 6.01
N GLU A 353 25.12 15.89 5.89
CA GLU A 353 25.75 16.24 4.59
C GLU A 353 26.45 15.03 3.93
N SER A 354 27.07 14.15 4.71
CA SER A 354 27.76 12.96 4.19
C SER A 354 26.84 11.73 3.97
N ARG A 355 25.60 11.75 4.47
CA ARG A 355 24.55 10.76 4.14
C ARG A 355 23.71 11.17 2.92
N ILE A 356 23.58 12.46 2.65
CA ILE A 356 22.70 13.02 1.61
C ILE A 356 23.56 13.63 0.48
N GLU A 357 24.28 12.79 -0.27
CA GLU A 357 24.96 13.23 -1.49
C GLU A 357 23.94 13.68 -2.55
N ILE A 358 23.80 15.00 -2.71
CA ILE A 358 22.97 15.62 -3.73
C ILE A 358 23.69 15.58 -5.07
N GLN A 359 23.39 14.58 -5.89
CA GLN A 359 23.73 14.62 -7.31
C GLN A 359 22.97 15.78 -7.98
N LYS A 360 23.71 16.81 -8.40
CA LYS A 360 23.16 17.92 -9.20
C LYS A 360 22.58 17.36 -10.50
N PRO A 361 21.34 17.69 -10.88
CA PRO A 361 20.76 17.18 -12.12
C PRO A 361 21.44 17.83 -13.33
N GLU A 362 22.01 16.99 -14.21
CA GLU A 362 22.44 17.44 -15.54
C GLU A 362 21.23 17.90 -16.36
N LYS A 363 21.38 18.99 -17.13
CA LYS A 363 20.31 19.56 -17.95
C LYS A 363 20.06 18.72 -19.21
N HIS A 364 19.41 17.59 -19.08
CA HIS A 364 18.82 16.90 -20.23
C HIS A 364 17.59 17.66 -20.75
N LEU A 365 17.86 18.63 -21.62
CA LEU A 365 16.86 19.23 -22.49
C LEU A 365 16.32 18.14 -23.43
N ILE A 366 15.03 17.83 -23.36
CA ILE A 366 14.39 16.86 -24.26
C ILE A 366 14.11 17.56 -25.59
N GLU A 367 15.07 17.52 -26.50
CA GLU A 367 14.95 18.08 -27.85
C GLU A 367 14.06 17.16 -28.71
N VAL A 368 12.78 17.54 -28.85
CA VAL A 368 11.80 16.79 -29.66
C VAL A 368 12.06 17.06 -31.16
N LYS A 369 12.83 16.18 -31.80
CA LYS A 369 13.04 16.22 -33.25
C LYS A 369 11.86 15.60 -34.01
N SER A 370 11.08 16.47 -34.65
CA SER A 370 10.11 16.13 -35.69
C SER A 370 10.79 15.50 -36.91
N VAL A 371 10.15 14.51 -37.53
CA VAL A 371 10.51 13.98 -38.85
C VAL A 371 9.25 13.96 -39.72
N GLN A 372 9.36 14.44 -40.96
CA GLN A 372 8.27 14.54 -41.93
C GLN A 372 8.26 13.36 -42.92
N GLU A 373 7.27 13.37 -43.82
CA GLU A 373 6.97 12.31 -44.79
C GLU A 373 7.87 12.33 -46.05
N SER A 374 8.13 11.14 -46.58
CA SER A 374 8.31 10.82 -48.03
C SER A 374 8.32 9.29 -48.15
N GLU A 375 7.37 8.63 -48.83
CA GLU A 375 7.36 8.36 -50.29
C GLU A 375 8.55 7.50 -50.78
N THR A 376 8.42 6.46 -51.64
CA THR A 376 7.25 5.81 -52.29
C THR A 376 7.66 4.42 -52.87
N ARG A 377 6.69 3.56 -53.27
CA ARG A 377 6.78 2.51 -54.35
C ARG A 377 7.67 1.26 -54.10
N GLU A 378 7.50 0.05 -54.69
CA GLU A 378 6.45 -0.70 -55.43
C GLU A 378 7.00 -2.15 -55.69
N ILE A 379 6.36 -3.24 -56.18
CA ILE A 379 5.00 -3.62 -56.64
C ILE A 379 4.78 -5.13 -56.32
N HIS A 380 3.55 -5.59 -56.01
CA HIS A 380 3.02 -6.99 -56.17
C HIS A 380 3.71 -8.16 -55.40
N LYS A 381 3.11 -9.34 -55.10
CA LYS A 381 1.80 -10.04 -55.27
C LYS A 381 1.78 -11.23 -54.24
N GLU A 382 0.76 -12.03 -53.92
CA GLU A 382 -0.66 -12.27 -54.30
C GLU A 382 -1.42 -12.80 -53.03
N ASP A 383 -2.56 -13.48 -53.16
CA ASP A 383 -3.49 -13.87 -52.06
C ASP A 383 -3.21 -15.21 -51.34
N GLN A 384 -3.59 -15.28 -50.04
CA GLN A 384 -4.51 -16.31 -49.50
C GLN A 384 -5.04 -15.96 -48.09
N GLU A 385 -6.25 -16.41 -47.75
CA GLU A 385 -6.98 -15.99 -46.54
C GLU A 385 -6.56 -16.70 -45.24
N THR A 386 -6.83 -16.04 -44.11
CA THR A 386 -6.42 -16.48 -42.75
C THR A 386 -7.36 -17.52 -42.13
N PRO A 387 -6.89 -18.16 -41.04
CA PRO A 387 -7.72 -18.14 -39.84
C PRO A 387 -6.98 -17.66 -38.57
N SER A 388 -7.39 -16.48 -38.07
CA SER A 388 -7.28 -15.99 -36.68
C SER A 388 -5.99 -16.31 -35.87
N ALA A 389 -4.94 -15.51 -36.06
CA ALA A 389 -3.65 -15.60 -35.36
C ALA A 389 -3.65 -15.20 -33.85
N ASN A 390 -4.77 -15.36 -33.13
CA ASN A 390 -4.92 -14.90 -31.74
C ASN A 390 -4.75 -16.01 -30.69
N SER A 391 -4.99 -17.28 -31.05
CA SER A 391 -4.76 -18.44 -30.18
C SER A 391 -3.26 -18.75 -30.01
N GLU A 392 -2.50 -18.77 -31.10
CA GLU A 392 -1.07 -19.10 -31.05
C GLU A 392 -0.22 -18.01 -30.38
N ARG A 393 -0.63 -16.74 -30.46
CA ARG A 393 0.02 -15.65 -29.71
C ARG A 393 -0.16 -15.84 -28.20
N GLN A 394 -1.37 -16.14 -27.72
CA GLN A 394 -1.57 -16.44 -26.30
C GLN A 394 -0.80 -17.69 -25.86
N VAL A 395 -0.70 -18.73 -26.69
CA VAL A 395 0.12 -19.91 -26.36
C VAL A 395 1.61 -19.53 -26.29
N LYS A 396 2.20 -18.92 -27.32
CA LYS A 396 3.62 -18.49 -27.29
C LYS A 396 3.93 -17.57 -26.12
N GLU A 397 3.08 -16.58 -25.85
CA GLU A 397 3.28 -15.65 -24.75
C GLU A 397 3.14 -16.34 -23.38
N LEU A 398 2.30 -17.37 -23.25
CA LEU A 398 2.26 -18.21 -22.06
C LEU A 398 3.48 -19.14 -21.95
N THR A 399 4.01 -19.70 -23.04
CA THR A 399 5.25 -20.50 -22.99
C THR A 399 6.46 -19.64 -22.66
N GLU A 400 6.54 -18.40 -23.16
CA GLU A 400 7.59 -17.45 -22.81
C GLU A 400 7.48 -16.92 -21.37
N ARG A 401 6.26 -16.76 -20.84
CA ARG A 401 6.06 -16.42 -19.42
C ARG A 401 6.44 -17.61 -18.52
N ILE A 402 6.08 -18.84 -18.90
CA ILE A 402 6.42 -20.06 -18.15
C ILE A 402 7.91 -20.40 -18.24
N SER A 403 8.62 -20.04 -19.31
CA SER A 403 10.08 -20.17 -19.38
C SER A 403 10.83 -19.04 -18.65
N LYS A 404 10.16 -17.91 -18.35
CA LYS A 404 10.66 -16.85 -17.46
C LYS A 404 10.38 -17.10 -15.97
N ASP A 405 9.47 -18.02 -15.63
CA ASP A 405 9.24 -18.52 -14.26
C ASP A 405 10.19 -19.68 -13.85
N LYS A 406 11.23 -19.97 -14.65
CA LYS A 406 12.44 -20.63 -14.11
C LYS A 406 13.24 -19.61 -13.30
N VAL A 407 13.28 -19.79 -11.99
CA VAL A 407 14.12 -19.02 -11.06
C VAL A 407 15.57 -19.00 -11.56
N THR A 408 16.03 -17.85 -12.04
CA THR A 408 17.45 -17.62 -12.34
C THR A 408 18.20 -17.38 -11.04
N GLU A 409 19.06 -18.33 -10.67
CA GLU A 409 20.01 -18.23 -9.56
C GLU A 409 21.11 -17.21 -9.85
N SER A 410 20.77 -15.91 -9.87
CA SER A 410 21.72 -14.85 -10.21
C SER A 410 21.33 -13.46 -9.70
N SER A 411 21.13 -13.29 -8.38
CA SER A 411 21.33 -12.01 -7.65
C SER A 411 21.31 -12.13 -6.10
N ILE A 412 21.91 -13.19 -5.52
CA ILE A 412 22.33 -13.12 -4.10
C ILE A 412 23.71 -12.45 -4.08
N ASN A 413 23.70 -11.11 -4.18
CA ASN A 413 24.90 -10.27 -4.02
C ASN A 413 24.66 -9.13 -3.00
N ALA A 414 23.88 -9.44 -1.96
CA ALA A 414 24.23 -8.91 -0.65
C ALA A 414 25.56 -9.55 -0.23
N GLU A 415 26.46 -8.79 0.41
CA GLU A 415 27.82 -9.24 0.72
C GLU A 415 27.84 -10.50 1.61
N GLN A 416 27.94 -11.67 0.97
CA GLN A 416 28.40 -12.86 1.67
C GLN A 416 29.86 -12.64 2.04
N LYS A 417 30.10 -12.21 3.28
CA LYS A 417 31.45 -12.25 3.89
C LYS A 417 31.98 -13.66 3.72
N VAL A 418 32.89 -13.85 2.77
CA VAL A 418 33.46 -15.16 2.44
C VAL A 418 34.21 -15.67 3.67
N VAL A 419 33.54 -16.53 4.43
CA VAL A 419 34.09 -17.13 5.65
C VAL A 419 35.24 -18.01 5.21
N LYS A 420 36.47 -17.49 5.35
CA LYS A 420 37.70 -18.19 4.98
C LYS A 420 37.65 -19.61 5.58
N PRO A 421 37.71 -20.68 4.77
CA PRO A 421 37.55 -22.04 5.28
C PRO A 421 38.61 -22.28 6.36
N LEU A 422 38.17 -22.78 7.52
CA LEU A 422 39.07 -23.00 8.65
C LEU A 422 40.18 -23.98 8.25
N THR A 423 41.41 -23.64 8.60
CA THR A 423 42.54 -24.57 8.42
C THR A 423 42.32 -25.84 9.24
N PRO A 424 42.88 -27.00 8.84
CA PRO A 424 42.66 -28.27 9.54
C PRO A 424 42.93 -28.21 11.05
N ALA A 425 43.98 -27.51 11.47
CA ALA A 425 44.29 -27.27 12.89
C ALA A 425 43.15 -26.53 13.61
N LYS A 426 42.60 -25.46 13.02
CA LYS A 426 41.47 -24.70 13.59
C LYS A 426 40.16 -25.50 13.60
N LEU A 427 39.97 -26.41 12.65
CA LEU A 427 38.86 -27.37 12.69
C LEU A 427 39.02 -28.38 13.83
N GLU A 428 40.23 -28.85 14.13
CA GLU A 428 40.49 -29.68 15.31
C GLU A 428 40.31 -28.92 16.63
N GLU A 429 40.83 -27.71 16.75
CA GLU A 429 40.63 -26.84 17.92
C GLU A 429 39.14 -26.60 18.17
N PHE A 430 38.38 -26.27 17.11
CA PHE A 430 36.93 -26.08 17.17
C PHE A 430 36.19 -27.36 17.59
N LYS A 431 36.57 -28.53 17.05
CA LYS A 431 36.02 -29.84 17.48
C LYS A 431 36.34 -30.13 18.95
N LYS A 432 37.59 -29.94 19.39
CA LYS A 432 38.02 -30.15 20.79
C LYS A 432 37.28 -29.20 21.75
N ALA A 433 37.02 -27.95 21.32
CA ALA A 433 36.17 -27.02 22.06
C ALA A 433 34.72 -27.50 22.13
N GLN A 434 34.11 -27.90 21.00
CA GLN A 434 32.76 -28.48 20.97
C GLN A 434 32.64 -29.77 21.79
N GLU A 435 33.68 -30.60 21.86
CA GLU A 435 33.72 -31.78 22.72
C GLU A 435 33.75 -31.43 24.22
N ASN A 436 34.29 -30.26 24.58
CA ASN A 436 34.35 -29.78 25.96
C ASN A 436 33.09 -29.07 26.46
N THR A 437 32.24 -28.51 25.59
CA THR A 437 30.95 -27.92 26.04
C THR A 437 30.01 -28.95 26.68
N GLY A 438 29.11 -28.51 27.55
CA GLY A 438 28.10 -29.35 28.19
C GLY A 438 26.74 -28.69 28.23
N ILE A 439 25.68 -29.46 28.02
CA ILE A 439 24.30 -28.94 28.01
C ILE A 439 23.57 -29.34 29.29
N ILE A 440 22.94 -28.35 29.92
CA ILE A 440 21.90 -28.53 30.92
C ILE A 440 20.55 -28.31 30.25
N TYR A 441 19.63 -29.25 30.47
CA TYR A 441 18.22 -29.14 30.13
C TYR A 441 17.40 -28.66 31.33
N LEU A 442 16.47 -27.75 31.09
CA LEU A 442 15.47 -27.23 32.02
C LEU A 442 14.13 -27.86 31.63
N SER A 443 13.55 -28.71 32.49
CA SER A 443 12.28 -29.39 32.17
C SER A 443 11.04 -28.54 32.47
N CYS A 444 11.21 -27.49 33.26
CA CYS A 444 10.21 -26.47 33.52
C CYS A 444 10.92 -25.11 33.61
N VAL A 445 10.32 -24.09 33.01
CA VAL A 445 10.75 -22.68 33.13
C VAL A 445 9.66 -21.92 33.89
N PRO A 446 10.01 -21.21 35.00
CA PRO A 446 9.06 -20.38 35.73
C PRO A 446 8.36 -19.33 34.86
N PRO A 447 7.14 -18.89 35.24
CA PRO A 447 6.45 -17.81 34.55
C PRO A 447 7.34 -16.56 34.41
N PHE A 448 7.32 -15.92 33.24
CA PHE A 448 8.05 -14.67 32.93
C PHE A 448 9.58 -14.75 32.90
N MET A 449 10.19 -15.90 33.19
CA MET A 449 11.65 -16.06 33.14
C MET A 449 12.20 -16.05 31.70
N LYS A 450 12.72 -14.90 31.27
CA LYS A 450 13.40 -14.69 29.97
C LYS A 450 14.76 -15.44 29.88
N PRO A 451 15.26 -15.76 28.66
CA PRO A 451 16.59 -16.36 28.46
C PRO A 451 17.75 -15.55 29.06
N SER A 452 17.63 -14.21 29.06
CA SER A 452 18.58 -13.27 29.67
C SER A 452 18.75 -13.53 31.18
N LYS A 453 17.65 -13.65 31.92
CA LYS A 453 17.67 -13.90 33.36
C LYS A 453 18.28 -15.26 33.70
N ILE A 454 18.01 -16.30 32.90
CA ILE A 454 18.67 -17.61 33.06
C ILE A 454 20.18 -17.53 32.83
N LYS A 455 20.62 -16.79 31.79
CA LYS A 455 22.05 -16.57 31.54
C LYS A 455 22.73 -15.80 32.69
N HIS A 456 22.04 -14.83 33.29
CA HIS A 456 22.54 -14.12 34.48
C HIS A 456 22.64 -15.05 35.70
N LEU A 457 21.55 -15.72 36.07
CA LEU A 457 21.48 -16.57 37.27
C LEU A 457 22.47 -17.75 37.22
N LEU A 458 22.52 -18.47 36.09
CA LEU A 458 23.42 -19.60 35.93
C LEU A 458 24.86 -19.19 35.59
N GLY A 459 25.06 -17.97 35.06
CA GLY A 459 26.38 -17.43 34.72
C GLY A 459 27.30 -17.24 35.93
N GLN A 460 26.72 -17.04 37.12
CA GLN A 460 27.44 -16.99 38.40
C GLN A 460 28.21 -18.29 38.71
N TYR A 461 27.81 -19.42 38.11
CA TYR A 461 28.39 -20.73 38.33
C TYR A 461 29.33 -21.18 37.18
N GLY A 462 29.44 -20.41 36.10
CA GLY A 462 30.38 -20.67 35.01
C GLY A 462 29.98 -20.08 33.66
N ASN A 463 30.95 -20.05 32.74
CA ASN A 463 30.79 -19.40 31.43
C ASN A 463 29.75 -20.12 30.54
N ILE A 464 28.64 -19.42 30.28
CA ILE A 464 27.55 -19.84 29.39
C ILE A 464 27.79 -19.31 27.98
N GLY A 465 27.75 -20.20 26.99
CA GLY A 465 27.69 -19.86 25.57
C GLY A 465 26.27 -19.50 25.15
N ARG A 466 25.49 -20.54 24.82
CA ARG A 466 24.17 -20.42 24.16
C ARG A 466 23.02 -20.80 25.10
N VAL A 467 21.88 -20.14 24.94
CA VAL A 467 20.63 -20.43 25.67
C VAL A 467 19.49 -20.47 24.68
N TYR A 468 18.62 -21.48 24.78
CA TYR A 468 17.41 -21.62 23.97
C TYR A 468 16.27 -22.08 24.87
N LEU A 469 15.12 -21.41 24.79
CA LEU A 469 13.90 -21.79 25.52
C LEU A 469 12.79 -22.07 24.51
N ALA A 470 12.09 -23.19 24.67
CA ALA A 470 10.92 -23.52 23.86
C ALA A 470 9.72 -22.67 24.30
N PRO A 471 9.13 -21.82 23.43
CA PRO A 471 7.91 -21.11 23.76
C PRO A 471 6.73 -22.08 23.86
N GLU A 472 5.72 -21.73 24.66
CA GLU A 472 4.47 -22.48 24.74
C GLU A 472 3.78 -22.65 23.37
N ASP A 473 3.06 -23.76 23.18
CA ASP A 473 2.29 -24.00 21.95
C ASP A 473 1.30 -22.85 21.65
N PRO A 474 1.22 -22.34 20.41
CA PRO A 474 0.32 -21.24 20.06
C PRO A 474 -1.16 -21.49 20.36
N LYS A 475 -1.67 -22.74 20.31
CA LYS A 475 -3.06 -23.05 20.67
C LYS A 475 -3.23 -23.02 22.20
N ALA A 476 -2.25 -23.50 22.96
CA ALA A 476 -2.20 -23.33 24.41
C ALA A 476 -2.17 -21.84 24.81
N ARG A 477 -1.32 -21.01 24.17
CA ARG A 477 -1.29 -19.55 24.39
C ARG A 477 -2.63 -18.88 24.07
N SER A 478 -3.27 -19.28 22.97
CA SER A 478 -4.60 -18.77 22.57
C SER A 478 -5.67 -19.11 23.62
N ARG A 479 -5.75 -20.37 24.08
CA ARG A 479 -6.65 -20.76 25.19
C ARG A 479 -6.34 -19.97 26.46
N ARG A 480 -5.07 -19.82 26.82
CA ARG A 480 -4.61 -19.11 28.02
C ARG A 480 -5.04 -17.63 28.00
N LYS A 481 -4.89 -16.94 26.86
CA LYS A 481 -5.41 -15.58 26.65
C LYS A 481 -6.95 -15.51 26.68
N LYS A 482 -7.65 -16.50 26.10
CA LYS A 482 -9.13 -16.53 26.05
C LYS A 482 -9.77 -16.62 27.44
N TYR A 483 -9.18 -17.39 28.35
CA TYR A 483 -9.71 -17.59 29.72
C TYR A 483 -9.06 -16.66 30.75
N GLY A 484 -8.77 -15.40 30.37
CA GLY A 484 -8.29 -14.37 31.31
C GLY A 484 -6.84 -14.54 31.82
N GLY A 485 -6.09 -15.53 31.33
CA GLY A 485 -4.70 -15.74 31.71
C GLY A 485 -3.74 -14.69 31.15
N ASN A 486 -2.65 -14.44 31.87
CA ASN A 486 -1.66 -13.39 31.58
C ASN A 486 -1.19 -13.36 30.10
N LYS A 487 -1.04 -12.17 29.52
CA LYS A 487 -0.72 -12.00 28.08
C LYS A 487 0.75 -12.28 27.70
N LYS A 488 1.71 -12.17 28.63
CA LYS A 488 3.16 -12.32 28.39
C LYS A 488 3.54 -13.74 27.91
N LYS A 489 4.70 -13.86 27.25
CA LYS A 489 5.20 -15.11 26.65
C LYS A 489 5.57 -16.11 27.76
N LYS A 490 5.07 -17.35 27.72
CA LYS A 490 5.54 -18.44 28.60
C LYS A 490 6.45 -19.39 27.83
N TYR A 491 7.51 -19.85 28.49
CA TYR A 491 8.37 -20.95 28.03
C TYR A 491 7.98 -22.26 28.75
N THR A 492 8.23 -23.40 28.11
CA THR A 492 7.91 -24.73 28.65
C THR A 492 9.16 -25.43 29.17
N GLU A 493 10.18 -25.50 28.32
CA GLU A 493 11.46 -26.17 28.56
C GLU A 493 12.62 -25.34 27.99
N GLY A 494 13.86 -25.71 28.31
CA GLY A 494 15.05 -24.97 27.86
C GLY A 494 16.34 -25.77 27.84
N TRP A 495 17.34 -25.22 27.15
CA TRP A 495 18.68 -25.77 27.03
C TRP A 495 19.73 -24.66 27.19
N VAL A 496 20.73 -24.91 28.03
CA VAL A 496 21.84 -23.99 28.36
C VAL A 496 23.15 -24.70 28.06
N GLU A 497 23.97 -24.12 27.19
CA GLU A 497 25.33 -24.59 26.88
C GLU A 497 26.36 -23.87 27.76
N PHE A 498 27.09 -24.64 28.57
CA PHE A 498 28.28 -24.20 29.28
C PHE A 498 29.53 -24.59 28.48
N LEU A 499 30.58 -23.76 28.56
CA LEU A 499 31.84 -24.03 27.87
C LEU A 499 32.62 -25.22 28.45
N ASP A 500 32.34 -25.64 29.70
CA ASP A 500 32.88 -26.85 30.31
C ASP A 500 31.78 -27.81 30.82
N LYS A 501 31.78 -29.03 30.27
CA LYS A 501 30.97 -30.18 30.68
C LYS A 501 31.17 -30.62 32.14
N LYS A 502 32.33 -30.38 32.76
CA LYS A 502 32.54 -30.66 34.20
C LYS A 502 31.67 -29.72 35.05
N VAL A 503 31.71 -28.43 34.75
CA VAL A 503 30.87 -27.40 35.38
C VAL A 503 29.39 -27.70 35.16
N ALA A 504 28.97 -27.98 33.92
CA ALA A 504 27.59 -28.36 33.62
C ALA A 504 27.09 -29.58 34.43
N LYS A 505 27.95 -30.60 34.59
CA LYS A 505 27.66 -31.81 35.36
C LYS A 505 27.67 -31.59 36.88
N LEU A 506 28.41 -30.60 37.38
CA LEU A 506 28.39 -30.18 38.78
C LEU A 506 27.12 -29.37 39.09
N ILE A 507 26.82 -28.34 38.28
CA ILE A 507 25.63 -27.49 38.44
C ILE A 507 24.34 -28.34 38.43
N ALA A 508 24.20 -29.27 37.48
CA ALA A 508 23.03 -30.15 37.41
C ALA A 508 22.94 -31.19 38.54
N LYS A 509 23.97 -31.34 39.37
CA LYS A 509 23.91 -32.11 40.62
C LYS A 509 23.61 -31.24 41.83
N THR A 510 24.20 -30.05 41.90
CA THR A 510 24.15 -29.17 43.08
C THR A 510 22.90 -28.31 43.11
N LEU A 511 22.48 -27.72 41.98
CA LEU A 511 21.32 -26.83 41.93
C LEU A 511 20.00 -27.55 41.65
N ASN A 512 19.99 -28.79 41.15
CA ASN A 512 18.72 -29.49 40.90
C ASN A 512 17.93 -29.71 42.20
N ALA A 513 16.64 -29.37 42.19
CA ALA A 513 15.74 -29.32 43.34
C ALA A 513 16.16 -28.34 44.47
N GLN A 514 17.03 -27.36 44.18
CA GLN A 514 17.27 -26.20 45.05
C GLN A 514 16.38 -25.01 44.63
N PRO A 515 16.06 -24.08 45.55
CA PRO A 515 15.37 -22.83 45.21
C PRO A 515 16.17 -21.98 44.22
N ILE A 516 15.48 -21.21 43.38
CA ILE A 516 16.09 -20.37 42.35
C ILE A 516 16.58 -19.04 42.93
N GLY A 517 15.85 -18.44 43.87
CA GLY A 517 16.22 -17.18 44.52
C GLY A 517 16.79 -17.36 45.93
N GLY A 518 17.71 -16.48 46.33
CA GLY A 518 18.24 -16.43 47.71
C GLY A 518 17.51 -15.46 48.63
N ASN A 519 17.25 -14.22 48.19
CA ASN A 519 16.51 -13.23 48.98
C ASN A 519 14.99 -13.38 48.74
N LYS A 520 14.19 -13.37 49.83
CA LYS A 520 12.72 -13.45 49.81
C LYS A 520 12.01 -12.36 48.99
N ARG A 521 12.70 -11.28 48.62
CA ARG A 521 12.17 -10.25 47.69
C ARG A 521 12.27 -10.64 46.20
N ASN A 522 12.97 -11.72 45.85
CA ASN A 522 13.11 -12.17 44.46
C ASN A 522 11.82 -12.89 44.01
N TYR A 523 11.29 -12.49 42.85
CA TYR A 523 10.10 -13.09 42.23
C TYR A 523 10.18 -14.62 42.09
N TYR A 524 11.38 -15.17 41.89
CA TYR A 524 11.64 -16.60 41.72
C TYR A 524 12.16 -17.28 43.01
N HIS A 525 11.90 -16.72 44.19
CA HIS A 525 12.40 -17.28 45.46
C HIS A 525 11.84 -18.68 45.75
N ASP A 526 10.53 -18.87 45.58
CA ASP A 526 9.84 -20.12 45.92
C ASP A 526 9.81 -21.14 44.75
N ASP A 527 10.31 -20.77 43.57
CA ASP A 527 10.52 -21.69 42.45
C ASP A 527 11.74 -22.59 42.69
N LEU A 528 11.66 -23.86 42.24
CA LEU A 528 12.77 -24.82 42.29
C LEU A 528 13.42 -25.02 40.92
N TRP A 529 14.76 -25.07 40.89
CA TRP A 529 15.52 -25.47 39.71
C TRP A 529 15.22 -26.93 39.34
N ASN A 530 14.59 -27.15 38.18
CA ASN A 530 14.37 -28.50 37.65
C ASN A 530 15.28 -28.72 36.42
N ILE A 531 16.50 -29.20 36.68
CA ILE A 531 17.60 -29.22 35.71
C ILE A 531 18.29 -30.58 35.59
N LYS A 532 18.71 -30.94 34.37
CA LYS A 532 19.35 -32.22 34.07
C LYS A 532 20.50 -32.05 33.07
N TYR A 533 21.69 -32.51 33.43
CA TYR A 533 22.82 -32.58 32.50
C TYR A 533 22.57 -33.67 31.44
N LEU A 534 22.66 -33.30 30.16
CA LEU A 534 22.45 -34.21 29.04
C LEU A 534 23.80 -34.82 28.59
N ALA A 535 24.11 -36.02 29.09
CA ALA A 535 25.30 -36.76 28.68
C ALA A 535 25.26 -37.12 27.19
N LYS A 536 26.39 -36.94 26.47
CA LYS A 536 26.58 -37.15 25.03
C LYS A 536 25.76 -36.25 24.08
N PHE A 537 24.88 -35.39 24.60
CA PHE A 537 24.11 -34.43 23.79
C PHE A 537 24.91 -33.14 23.55
N LYS A 538 24.84 -32.58 22.34
CA LYS A 538 25.55 -31.36 21.93
C LYS A 538 24.62 -30.35 21.25
N TRP A 539 25.03 -29.07 21.23
CA TRP A 539 24.17 -27.99 20.72
C TRP A 539 23.75 -28.21 19.26
N ASN A 540 24.65 -28.77 18.46
CA ASN A 540 24.40 -29.10 17.06
C ASN A 540 23.18 -30.02 16.93
N ASN A 541 23.01 -31.02 17.81
CA ASN A 541 21.87 -31.95 17.76
C ASN A 541 20.54 -31.25 18.03
N LEU A 542 20.52 -30.30 18.98
CA LEU A 542 19.34 -29.48 19.26
C LEU A 542 18.98 -28.61 18.05
N THR A 543 19.95 -27.93 17.44
CA THR A 543 19.72 -27.10 16.25
C THR A 543 19.35 -27.92 15.02
N GLU A 544 19.90 -29.12 14.87
CA GLU A 544 19.63 -30.07 13.79
C GLU A 544 18.20 -30.62 13.90
N GLN A 545 17.77 -31.05 15.09
CA GLN A 545 16.38 -31.46 15.33
C GLN A 545 15.40 -30.30 15.07
N ILE A 546 15.66 -29.11 15.63
CA ILE A 546 14.80 -27.92 15.42
C ILE A 546 14.76 -27.52 13.93
N ALA A 547 15.87 -27.64 13.20
CA ALA A 547 15.91 -27.37 11.77
C ALA A 547 15.13 -28.42 10.96
N TYR A 548 15.29 -29.70 11.29
CA TYR A 548 14.57 -30.81 10.66
C TYR A 548 13.05 -30.71 10.88
N GLU A 549 12.61 -30.46 12.11
CA GLU A 549 11.18 -30.27 12.43
C GLU A 549 10.59 -29.04 11.73
N LYS A 550 11.34 -27.93 11.66
CA LYS A 550 10.93 -26.73 10.89
C LYS A 550 10.84 -27.03 9.39
N ALA A 551 11.83 -27.72 8.81
CA ALA A 551 11.87 -28.08 7.40
C ALA A 551 10.74 -29.06 7.03
N ALA A 552 10.50 -30.09 7.84
CA ALA A 552 9.37 -31.01 7.67
C ALA A 552 8.02 -30.30 7.77
N ARG A 553 7.90 -29.30 8.67
CA ARG A 553 6.69 -28.48 8.79
C ARG A 553 6.48 -27.55 7.60
N THR A 554 7.51 -26.86 7.10
CA THR A 554 7.39 -26.01 5.91
C THR A 554 7.14 -26.84 4.65
N GLN A 555 7.76 -28.01 4.50
CA GLN A 555 7.52 -28.93 3.39
C GLN A 555 6.07 -29.44 3.37
N ARG A 556 5.50 -29.82 4.53
CA ARG A 556 4.08 -30.20 4.65
C ARG A 556 3.15 -29.05 4.26
N LEU A 557 3.40 -27.84 4.77
CA LEU A 557 2.61 -26.64 4.45
C LEU A 557 2.72 -26.26 2.97
N GLN A 558 3.90 -26.39 2.36
CA GLN A 558 4.10 -26.16 0.92
C GLN A 558 3.36 -27.21 0.08
N ALA A 559 3.35 -28.48 0.50
CA ALA A 559 2.59 -29.53 -0.16
C ALA A 559 1.08 -29.21 -0.13
N GLU A 560 0.54 -28.88 1.05
CA GLU A 560 -0.87 -28.49 1.25
C GLU A 560 -1.26 -27.26 0.41
N ILE A 561 -0.44 -26.21 0.40
CA ILE A 561 -0.62 -25.03 -0.46
C ILE A 561 -0.56 -25.39 -1.95
N SER A 562 0.32 -26.31 -2.36
CA SER A 562 0.41 -26.74 -3.76
C SER A 562 -0.79 -27.56 -4.22
N GLN A 563 -1.33 -28.41 -3.34
CA GLN A 563 -2.58 -29.14 -3.57
C GLN A 563 -3.77 -28.17 -3.68
N ALA A 564 -3.95 -27.26 -2.71
CA ALA A 564 -5.03 -26.27 -2.77
C ALA A 564 -4.93 -25.36 -4.01
N ARG A 565 -3.71 -24.99 -4.45
CA ARG A 565 -3.50 -24.26 -5.72
C ARG A 565 -3.89 -25.09 -6.95
N ARG A 566 -3.61 -26.40 -6.94
CA ARG A 566 -4.02 -27.31 -8.02
C ARG A 566 -5.54 -27.47 -8.09
N GLU A 567 -6.19 -27.73 -6.96
CA GLU A 567 -7.63 -27.90 -6.85
C GLU A 567 -8.38 -26.63 -7.29
N ASN A 568 -7.93 -25.44 -6.85
CA ASN A 568 -8.47 -24.17 -7.34
C ASN A 568 -8.28 -23.99 -8.86
N LYS A 569 -7.11 -24.37 -9.41
CA LYS A 569 -6.86 -24.30 -10.87
C LYS A 569 -7.72 -25.27 -11.68
N GLU A 570 -8.05 -26.43 -11.13
CA GLU A 570 -9.00 -27.38 -11.73
C GLU A 570 -10.46 -26.94 -11.57
N TYR A 571 -10.82 -26.27 -10.46
CA TYR A 571 -12.13 -25.66 -10.25
C TYR A 571 -12.40 -24.51 -11.23
N VAL A 572 -11.46 -23.56 -11.38
CA VAL A 572 -11.58 -22.46 -12.34
C VAL A 572 -11.80 -22.98 -13.76
N LYS A 573 -11.03 -24.00 -14.19
CA LYS A 573 -11.22 -24.66 -15.50
C LYS A 573 -12.60 -25.31 -15.68
N LYS A 574 -13.20 -25.86 -14.60
CA LYS A 574 -14.56 -26.40 -14.64
C LYS A 574 -15.61 -25.28 -14.81
N VAL A 575 -15.43 -24.17 -14.10
CA VAL A 575 -16.30 -22.97 -14.22
C VAL A 575 -16.20 -22.34 -15.62
N GLU A 576 -14.99 -22.23 -16.18
CA GLU A 576 -14.76 -21.75 -17.54
C GLU A 576 -15.45 -22.65 -18.59
N LYS A 577 -15.30 -23.98 -18.48
CA LYS A 577 -15.99 -24.93 -19.36
C LYS A 577 -17.52 -24.85 -19.24
N ALA A 578 -18.06 -24.72 -18.02
CA ALA A 578 -19.50 -24.57 -17.80
C ALA A 578 -20.04 -23.31 -18.49
N LYS A 579 -19.38 -22.15 -18.29
CA LYS A 579 -19.72 -20.89 -18.98
C LYS A 579 -19.62 -21.02 -20.50
N MET A 580 -18.61 -21.73 -21.01
CA MET A 580 -18.46 -21.95 -22.45
C MET A 580 -19.61 -22.80 -23.02
N ILE A 581 -19.99 -23.88 -22.34
CA ILE A 581 -21.13 -24.74 -22.73
C ILE A 581 -22.43 -23.94 -22.74
N GLN A 582 -22.74 -23.23 -21.64
CA GLN A 582 -23.91 -22.36 -21.56
C GLN A 582 -23.93 -21.34 -22.71
N SER A 583 -22.81 -20.68 -23.01
CA SER A 583 -22.72 -19.72 -24.12
C SER A 583 -22.92 -20.34 -25.51
N MET A 584 -22.70 -21.65 -25.68
CA MET A 584 -22.98 -22.39 -26.91
C MET A 584 -24.44 -22.84 -26.98
N GLU A 585 -25.04 -23.23 -25.85
CA GLU A 585 -26.46 -23.57 -25.74
C GLU A 585 -27.34 -22.35 -26.01
N GLU A 586 -27.05 -21.20 -25.39
CA GLU A 586 -27.72 -19.93 -25.69
C GLU A 586 -27.64 -19.55 -27.18
N LYS A 587 -26.48 -19.80 -27.83
CA LYS A 587 -26.31 -19.55 -29.27
C LYS A 587 -27.10 -20.52 -30.14
N LYS A 588 -27.17 -21.80 -29.75
CA LYS A 588 -28.01 -22.80 -30.43
C LYS A 588 -29.50 -22.47 -30.28
N GLU A 589 -29.93 -22.10 -29.08
CA GLU A 589 -31.33 -21.75 -28.81
C GLU A 589 -31.75 -20.46 -29.54
N LYS A 590 -30.90 -19.42 -29.55
CA LYS A 590 -31.13 -18.21 -30.35
C LYS A 590 -31.23 -18.52 -31.85
N LYS A 591 -30.38 -19.42 -32.38
CA LYS A 591 -30.51 -19.90 -33.77
C LYS A 591 -31.79 -20.70 -34.02
N ARG A 592 -32.20 -21.56 -33.10
CA ARG A 592 -33.43 -22.36 -33.23
C ARG A 592 -34.68 -21.47 -33.23
N LYS A 593 -34.74 -20.50 -32.30
CA LYS A 593 -35.81 -19.49 -32.23
C LYS A 593 -35.86 -18.59 -33.48
N ALA A 594 -34.71 -18.24 -34.05
CA ALA A 594 -34.67 -17.51 -35.33
C ALA A 594 -35.28 -18.34 -36.47
N ALA A 595 -34.90 -19.62 -36.60
CA ALA A 595 -35.46 -20.52 -37.62
C ALA A 595 -36.96 -20.83 -37.40
N GLU A 596 -37.41 -20.95 -36.15
CA GLU A 596 -38.83 -21.11 -35.80
C GLU A 596 -39.66 -19.87 -36.22
N VAL A 597 -39.11 -18.66 -36.04
CA VAL A 597 -39.75 -17.41 -36.52
C VAL A 597 -39.71 -17.27 -38.04
N GLU A 598 -38.61 -17.66 -38.68
CA GLU A 598 -38.45 -17.63 -40.14
C GLU A 598 -39.44 -18.59 -40.85
N MET A 599 -39.64 -19.79 -40.30
CA MET A 599 -40.68 -20.74 -40.72
C MET A 599 -42.09 -20.14 -40.59
N ALA A 600 -42.44 -19.58 -39.43
CA ALA A 600 -43.77 -19.00 -39.20
C ALA A 600 -44.07 -17.80 -40.13
N ASN A 601 -43.05 -17.01 -40.47
CA ASN A 601 -43.16 -15.92 -41.44
C ASN A 601 -43.36 -16.41 -42.87
N LEU A 602 -42.81 -17.58 -43.24
CA LEU A 602 -43.04 -18.22 -44.55
C LEU A 602 -44.46 -18.80 -44.65
N GLU A 603 -44.93 -19.51 -43.63
CA GLU A 603 -46.28 -20.08 -43.59
C GLU A 603 -47.35 -18.98 -43.72
N THR A 604 -47.25 -17.91 -42.92
CA THR A 604 -48.19 -16.78 -42.99
C THR A 604 -48.15 -16.02 -44.33
N PHE A 605 -47.00 -15.95 -45.00
CA PHE A 605 -46.92 -15.44 -46.37
C PHE A 605 -47.71 -16.30 -47.36
N THR A 606 -47.61 -17.64 -47.26
CA THR A 606 -48.33 -18.54 -48.19
C THR A 606 -49.85 -18.49 -48.01
N GLU A 607 -50.36 -18.32 -46.79
CA GLU A 607 -51.80 -18.15 -46.55
C GLU A 607 -52.33 -16.85 -47.16
N ALA A 608 -51.62 -15.73 -46.97
CA ALA A 608 -51.99 -14.43 -47.54
C ALA A 608 -52.08 -14.49 -49.07
N ASP A 609 -51.09 -15.12 -49.71
CA ASP A 609 -50.98 -15.28 -51.16
C ASP A 609 -52.12 -16.16 -51.74
N VAL A 610 -52.53 -17.21 -51.00
CA VAL A 610 -53.69 -18.06 -51.34
C VAL A 610 -55.01 -17.31 -51.18
N ILE A 611 -55.15 -16.47 -50.14
CA ILE A 611 -56.34 -15.63 -49.92
C ILE A 611 -56.47 -14.58 -51.04
N GLU A 612 -55.37 -13.95 -51.47
CA GLU A 612 -55.41 -12.97 -52.56
C GLU A 612 -55.74 -13.62 -53.91
N LYS A 613 -55.14 -14.79 -54.20
CA LYS A 613 -55.47 -15.59 -55.40
C LYS A 613 -56.95 -16.01 -55.42
N LYS A 614 -57.54 -16.38 -54.28
CA LYS A 614 -58.99 -16.63 -54.14
C LYS A 614 -59.82 -15.36 -54.41
N ARG A 615 -59.44 -14.20 -53.85
CA ARG A 615 -60.13 -12.91 -54.09
C ARG A 615 -60.08 -12.49 -55.56
N LYS A 616 -58.94 -12.67 -56.24
CA LYS A 616 -58.79 -12.40 -57.69
C LYS A 616 -59.68 -13.33 -58.54
N LYS A 617 -59.75 -14.63 -58.24
CA LYS A 617 -60.66 -15.58 -58.93
C LYS A 617 -62.13 -15.26 -58.74
N ILE A 618 -62.55 -14.81 -57.55
CA ILE A 618 -63.95 -14.41 -57.30
C ILE A 618 -64.32 -13.18 -58.15
N LYS A 619 -63.43 -12.17 -58.22
CA LYS A 619 -63.67 -10.98 -59.06
C LYS A 619 -63.75 -11.28 -60.57
N GLN A 620 -63.04 -12.29 -61.06
CA GLN A 620 -63.16 -12.72 -62.46
C GLN A 620 -64.50 -13.42 -62.73
N LYS A 621 -64.93 -14.35 -61.86
CA LYS A 621 -66.24 -15.01 -62.03
C LYS A 621 -67.42 -14.03 -62.00
N SER A 622 -67.38 -13.00 -61.14
CA SER A 622 -68.39 -11.94 -61.12
C SER A 622 -68.41 -11.04 -62.37
N ALA A 623 -67.54 -11.27 -63.36
CA ALA A 623 -67.55 -10.59 -64.66
C ALA A 623 -68.04 -11.48 -65.81
N GLU A 624 -68.16 -12.80 -65.61
CA GLU A 624 -68.59 -13.77 -66.64
C GLU A 624 -70.09 -14.10 -66.54
N ASP A 625 -70.67 -14.10 -65.32
CA ASP A 625 -72.12 -14.31 -65.09
C ASP A 625 -73.00 -13.07 -65.41
N GLY A 626 -72.45 -12.07 -66.13
CA GLY A 626 -73.09 -10.76 -66.37
C GLY A 626 -73.79 -10.57 -67.72
N ASP A 627 -73.45 -11.35 -68.75
CA ASP A 627 -73.83 -11.07 -70.15
C ASP A 627 -74.63 -12.22 -70.80
N ASN A 628 -75.56 -12.82 -70.04
CA ASN A 628 -76.51 -13.80 -70.59
C ASN A 628 -77.90 -13.72 -69.94
N LYS A 629 -78.48 -12.51 -69.97
CA LYS A 629 -79.92 -12.28 -69.79
C LYS A 629 -80.47 -11.29 -70.81
N LYS A 630 -80.78 -11.84 -71.99
CA LYS A 630 -82.14 -11.73 -72.53
C LYS A 630 -82.86 -13.02 -72.10
N ASP A 631 -84.04 -13.02 -71.49
CA ASP A 631 -84.92 -11.89 -71.11
C ASP A 631 -85.03 -11.71 -69.58
#